data_AF-A0A067LI12-F1
#
_entry.id   AF-A0A067LI12-F1
#
_cell.length_a   1.000
_cell.length_b   1.000
_cell.length_c   1.000
_cell.angle_alpha   90.00
_cell.angle_beta   90.00
_cell.angle_gamma   90.00
#
_symmetry.space_group_name_H-M   'P 1'
#
loop_
_entity.id
_entity.type
_entity.pdbx_description
1 polymer ?
#
loop_
_entity_poly.entity_id
_entity_poly.type
_entity_poly.pdbx_seq_one_letter_code
_entity_poly.pdbx_strand_id
1 'polypeptide(L)'
;MRRRGRKRAKIEANNVVANFPSARELAKVDEEFLKKRCNVGHRAKTIISLVNAIESERLKLDDFENALLSNSYEQIRSEILKIKGIGPFTCANILMCIGHYIDIPIDSETIRLVKKIHGRENCSRSTIAKDVKEIYGGYEPYQCLAYWFDLVKDYESRYGKLSELSPSSYHFVSGHIDPKPPAPADKQV
;
A
#
# COMPACT_ATOMS: atom_id res chain seq x y z
N MET A 1 22.51 -19.92 4.65
CA MET A 1 22.00 -18.56 4.97
C MET A 1 20.85 -18.68 5.96
N ARG A 2 21.09 -18.40 7.26
CA ARG A 2 20.14 -18.67 8.36
C ARG A 2 18.99 -17.65 8.35
N ARG A 3 17.76 -18.10 8.07
CA ARG A 3 16.52 -17.32 8.25
C ARG A 3 16.26 -17.14 9.75
N ARG A 4 16.50 -15.95 10.30
CA ARG A 4 16.05 -15.58 11.66
C ARG A 4 14.54 -15.38 11.63
N GLY A 5 13.79 -16.37 12.09
CA GLY A 5 12.37 -16.22 12.41
C GLY A 5 12.20 -15.17 13.50
N ARG A 6 11.75 -13.96 13.13
CA ARG A 6 11.34 -12.95 14.10
C ARG A 6 9.96 -13.37 14.64
N LYS A 7 9.92 -13.86 15.88
CA LYS A 7 8.66 -13.98 16.62
C LYS A 7 8.06 -12.57 16.73
N ARG A 8 6.90 -12.33 16.10
CA ARG A 8 6.11 -11.12 16.36
C ARG A 8 5.66 -11.16 17.81
N ALA A 9 6.00 -10.15 18.60
CA ALA A 9 5.53 -10.05 19.97
C ALA A 9 3.99 -9.99 19.98
N LYS A 10 3.36 -10.74 20.88
CA LYS A 10 1.94 -10.54 21.21
C LYS A 10 1.82 -9.17 21.86
N ILE A 11 1.21 -8.23 21.14
CA ILE A 11 0.82 -6.94 21.72
C ILE A 11 -0.52 -7.21 22.39
N GLU A 12 -0.55 -7.20 23.72
CA GLU A 12 -1.81 -7.05 24.45
C GLU A 12 -2.34 -5.65 24.12
N ALA A 13 -3.42 -5.60 23.34
CA ALA A 13 -4.04 -4.36 22.95
C ALA A 13 -4.71 -3.75 24.18
N ASN A 14 -4.03 -2.81 24.85
CA ASN A 14 -4.74 -1.82 25.64
C ASN A 14 -5.70 -1.10 24.68
N ASN A 15 -7.01 -1.22 24.93
CA ASN A 15 -8.11 -0.64 24.14
C ASN A 15 -8.15 0.91 24.22
N VAL A 16 -7.00 1.58 24.06
CA VAL A 16 -6.94 3.03 23.90
C VAL A 16 -7.05 3.31 22.42
N VAL A 17 -8.24 3.74 21.99
CA VAL A 17 -8.45 4.29 20.66
C VAL A 17 -7.73 5.63 20.61
N ALA A 18 -6.62 5.69 19.88
CA ALA A 18 -5.87 6.91 19.64
C ALA A 18 -5.87 7.24 18.14
N ASN A 19 -5.89 8.53 17.81
CA ASN A 19 -5.79 8.98 16.43
C ASN A 19 -4.37 8.80 15.90
N PHE A 20 -4.24 8.77 14.57
CA PHE A 20 -2.93 8.91 13.95
C PHE A 20 -2.32 10.27 14.33
N PRO A 21 -1.02 10.33 14.67
CA PRO A 21 -0.41 11.56 15.16
C PRO A 21 -0.36 12.64 14.05
N SER A 22 -0.56 13.89 14.46
CA SER A 22 -0.38 15.06 13.60
C SER A 22 1.10 15.29 13.26
N ALA A 23 1.38 16.08 12.21
CA ALA A 23 2.74 16.50 11.89
C ALA A 23 3.40 17.21 13.09
N ARG A 24 2.67 18.10 13.76
CA ARG A 24 3.12 18.80 14.98
C ARG A 24 3.48 17.89 16.14
N GLU A 25 2.77 16.78 16.31
CA GLU A 25 3.09 15.78 17.33
C GLU A 25 4.32 14.95 16.93
N LEU A 26 4.40 14.53 15.67
CA LEU A 26 5.56 13.80 15.15
C LEU A 26 6.84 14.65 15.13
N ALA A 27 6.75 15.97 15.02
CA ALA A 27 7.90 16.86 15.06
C ALA A 27 8.60 16.89 16.44
N LYS A 28 7.93 16.39 17.49
CA LYS A 28 8.48 16.29 18.85
C LYS A 28 9.33 15.04 19.07
N VAL A 29 9.37 14.12 18.11
CA VAL A 29 10.15 12.88 18.20
C VAL A 29 11.22 12.85 17.12
N ASP A 30 12.26 12.04 17.33
CA ASP A 30 13.38 11.91 16.40
C ASP A 30 13.37 10.58 15.63
N GLU A 31 14.36 10.42 14.73
CA GLU A 31 14.50 9.20 13.95
C GLU A 31 14.75 7.95 14.82
N GLU A 32 15.48 8.08 15.92
CA GLU A 32 15.83 6.96 16.78
C GLU A 32 14.59 6.42 17.51
N PHE A 33 13.77 7.33 18.01
CA PHE A 33 12.47 7.03 18.59
C PHE A 33 11.60 6.25 17.60
N LEU A 34 11.44 6.74 16.37
CA LEU A 34 10.64 6.05 15.35
C LEU A 34 11.21 4.68 14.98
N LYS A 35 12.54 4.54 14.86
CA LYS A 35 13.19 3.26 14.59
C LYS A 35 12.93 2.24 15.70
N LYS A 36 13.03 2.67 16.97
CA LYS A 36 12.92 1.82 18.15
C LYS A 36 11.48 1.47 18.50
N ARG A 37 10.55 2.43 18.41
CA ARG A 37 9.15 2.28 18.86
C ARG A 37 8.19 1.88 17.74
N CYS A 38 8.41 2.36 16.52
CA CYS A 38 7.47 2.19 15.40
C CYS A 38 7.95 1.18 14.34
N ASN A 39 9.17 0.62 14.48
CA ASN A 39 9.75 -0.35 13.55
C ASN A 39 9.77 0.11 12.07
N VAL A 40 9.90 1.41 11.83
CA VAL A 40 9.91 1.98 10.47
C VAL A 40 11.31 1.95 9.81
N GLY A 41 12.35 1.59 10.56
CA GLY A 41 13.72 1.42 10.04
C GLY A 41 14.24 2.66 9.31
N HIS A 42 14.86 2.46 8.15
CA HIS A 42 15.42 3.55 7.33
C HIS A 42 14.39 4.62 6.91
N ARG A 43 13.08 4.31 6.90
CA ARG A 43 12.02 5.27 6.56
C ARG A 43 11.81 6.34 7.63
N ALA A 44 12.31 6.14 8.85
CA ALA A 44 12.25 7.15 9.91
C ALA A 44 12.80 8.51 9.44
N LYS A 45 13.93 8.50 8.72
CA LYS A 45 14.53 9.72 8.17
C LYS A 45 13.61 10.45 7.21
N THR A 46 12.98 9.72 6.29
CA THR A 46 12.01 10.30 5.34
C THR A 46 10.81 10.87 6.08
N ILE A 47 10.28 10.16 7.08
CA ILE A 47 9.13 10.60 7.88
C ILE A 47 9.45 11.91 8.61
N ILE A 48 10.57 11.98 9.35
CA ILE A 48 10.98 13.20 10.06
C ILE A 48 11.24 14.35 9.08
N SER A 49 11.86 14.07 7.93
CA SER A 49 12.09 15.10 6.90
C SER A 49 10.78 15.66 6.34
N LEU A 50 9.77 14.81 6.12
CA LEU A 50 8.46 15.23 5.62
C LEU A 50 7.73 16.06 6.67
N VAL A 51 7.69 15.58 7.91
CA VAL A 51 7.08 16.28 9.05
C VAL A 51 7.68 17.67 9.22
N ASN A 52 9.02 17.78 9.22
CA ASN A 52 9.69 19.07 9.33
C ASN A 52 9.46 19.99 8.14
N ALA A 53 9.18 19.47 6.95
CA ALA A 53 8.84 20.29 5.78
C ALA A 53 7.41 20.85 5.88
N ILE A 54 6.47 20.05 6.41
CA ILE A 54 5.09 20.47 6.66
C ILE A 54 5.05 21.53 7.76
N GLU A 55 5.66 21.25 8.93
CA GLU A 55 5.63 22.16 10.08
C GLU A 55 6.35 23.49 9.83
N SER A 56 7.34 23.51 8.93
CA SER A 56 8.03 24.74 8.55
C SER A 56 7.40 25.44 7.33
N GLU A 57 6.21 25.01 6.89
CA GLU A 57 5.49 25.50 5.70
C GLU A 57 6.29 25.44 4.39
N ARG A 58 7.37 24.65 4.32
CA ARG A 58 8.10 24.38 3.07
C ARG A 58 7.32 23.45 2.14
N LEU A 59 6.43 22.66 2.71
CA LEU A 59 5.48 21.82 2.00
C LEU A 59 4.09 22.14 2.53
N LYS A 60 3.31 22.90 1.75
CA LYS A 60 1.95 23.29 2.12
C LYS A 60 0.97 22.27 1.57
N LEU A 61 0.27 21.57 2.46
CA LEU A 61 -0.69 20.54 2.06
C LEU A 61 -1.89 21.13 1.32
N ASP A 62 -2.31 22.34 1.69
CA ASP A 62 -3.40 23.09 1.04
C ASP A 62 -3.15 23.31 -0.46
N ASP A 63 -1.89 23.44 -0.90
CA ASP A 63 -1.56 23.58 -2.31
C ASP A 63 -1.94 22.32 -3.11
N PHE A 64 -1.79 21.14 -2.49
CA PHE A 64 -2.21 19.87 -3.09
C PHE A 64 -3.73 19.72 -3.09
N GLU A 65 -4.42 20.15 -2.02
CA GLU A 65 -5.89 20.14 -1.97
C GLU A 65 -6.50 21.08 -3.01
N ASN A 66 -5.96 22.27 -3.17
CA ASN A 66 -6.38 23.22 -4.20
C ASN A 66 -6.10 22.68 -5.62
N ALA A 67 -4.98 21.99 -5.81
CA ALA A 67 -4.69 21.34 -7.09
C ALA A 67 -5.66 20.20 -7.41
N LEU A 68 -6.16 19.47 -6.40
CA LEU A 68 -7.24 18.48 -6.58
C LEU A 68 -8.52 19.14 -7.11
N LEU A 69 -8.88 20.33 -6.62
CA LEU A 69 -10.04 21.08 -7.11
C LEU A 69 -9.90 21.55 -8.56
N SER A 70 -8.68 21.80 -9.02
CA SER A 70 -8.41 22.17 -10.41
C SER A 70 -8.29 20.96 -11.36
N ASN A 71 -8.41 19.72 -10.84
CA ASN A 71 -8.40 18.46 -11.58
C ASN A 71 -7.20 18.23 -12.51
N SER A 72 -6.06 18.88 -12.23
CA SER A 72 -4.83 18.72 -13.02
C SER A 72 -4.00 17.55 -12.51
N TYR A 73 -4.33 16.33 -12.96
CA TYR A 73 -3.66 15.10 -12.54
C TYR A 73 -2.15 15.15 -12.75
N GLU A 74 -1.67 15.61 -13.91
CA GLU A 74 -0.25 15.70 -14.24
C GLU A 74 0.49 16.65 -13.32
N GLN A 75 -0.14 17.77 -12.95
CA GLN A 75 0.45 18.75 -12.05
C GLN A 75 0.58 18.17 -10.63
N ILE A 76 -0.49 17.60 -10.07
CA ILE A 76 -0.48 17.01 -8.73
C ILE A 76 0.56 15.89 -8.66
N ARG A 77 0.57 15.00 -9.66
CA ARG A 77 1.54 13.91 -9.76
C ARG A 77 2.97 14.42 -9.80
N SER A 78 3.23 15.47 -10.56
CA SER A 78 4.55 16.10 -10.66
C SER A 78 5.00 16.67 -9.31
N GLU A 79 4.13 17.42 -8.63
CA GLU A 79 4.46 17.98 -7.30
C GLU A 79 4.69 16.89 -6.25
N ILE A 80 3.86 15.85 -6.21
CA ILE A 80 4.04 14.73 -5.27
C ILE A 80 5.38 14.02 -5.49
N LEU A 81 5.80 13.82 -6.74
CA LEU A 81 7.07 13.17 -7.07
C LEU A 81 8.31 14.01 -6.71
N LYS A 82 8.18 15.33 -6.52
CA LYS A 82 9.28 16.17 -6.04
C LYS A 82 9.57 15.95 -4.55
N ILE A 83 8.62 15.37 -3.81
CA ILE A 83 8.78 15.11 -2.37
C ILE A 83 9.81 14.00 -2.18
N LYS A 84 10.90 14.33 -1.47
CA LYS A 84 12.00 13.40 -1.21
C LYS A 84 11.49 12.11 -0.53
N GLY A 85 11.83 10.98 -1.13
CA GLY A 85 11.45 9.65 -0.64
C GLY A 85 10.11 9.14 -1.18
N ILE A 86 9.41 9.93 -2.01
CA ILE A 86 8.24 9.50 -2.77
C ILE A 86 8.69 9.10 -4.17
N GLY A 87 8.69 7.80 -4.44
CA GLY A 87 8.91 7.25 -5.78
C GLY A 87 7.60 6.98 -6.52
N PRO A 88 7.64 6.50 -7.78
CA PRO A 88 6.46 6.23 -8.59
C PRO A 88 5.42 5.33 -7.90
N PHE A 89 5.86 4.28 -7.21
CA PHE A 89 4.97 3.39 -6.45
C PHE A 89 4.22 4.13 -5.33
N THR A 90 4.94 4.89 -4.51
CA THR A 90 4.35 5.65 -3.40
C THR A 90 3.43 6.75 -3.94
N CYS A 91 3.81 7.42 -5.02
CA CYS A 91 3.01 8.43 -5.69
C CYS A 91 1.67 7.87 -6.16
N ALA A 92 1.68 6.72 -6.87
CA ALA A 92 0.45 6.06 -7.32
C ALA A 92 -0.50 5.70 -6.16
N ASN A 93 0.05 5.24 -5.02
CA ASN A 93 -0.75 4.97 -3.82
C ASN A 93 -1.35 6.26 -3.23
N ILE A 94 -0.59 7.36 -3.16
CA ILE A 94 -1.09 8.64 -2.67
C ILE A 94 -2.20 9.17 -3.57
N LEU A 95 -1.97 9.16 -4.89
CA LEU A 95 -2.95 9.58 -5.91
C LEU A 95 -4.26 8.80 -5.77
N MET A 96 -4.18 7.49 -5.59
CA MET A 96 -5.35 6.65 -5.33
C MET A 96 -6.10 7.07 -4.06
N CYS A 97 -5.39 7.34 -2.96
CA CYS A 97 -6.01 7.77 -1.70
C CYS A 97 -6.73 9.12 -1.81
N ILE A 98 -6.29 9.99 -2.73
CA ILE A 98 -6.90 11.32 -2.97
C ILE A 98 -7.85 11.33 -4.19
N GLY A 99 -8.20 10.17 -4.75
CA GLY A 99 -9.24 10.04 -5.78
C GLY A 99 -8.76 10.01 -7.23
N HIS A 100 -7.46 9.96 -7.49
CA HIS A 100 -6.88 9.81 -8.83
C HIS A 100 -6.44 8.36 -9.09
N TYR A 101 -7.10 7.72 -10.05
CA TYR A 101 -6.96 6.27 -10.27
C TYR A 101 -6.23 5.89 -11.57
N ILE A 102 -5.51 6.84 -12.19
CA ILE A 102 -4.84 6.60 -13.47
C ILE A 102 -3.60 5.69 -13.30
N ASP A 103 -2.79 5.92 -12.28
CA ASP A 103 -1.59 5.12 -12.02
C ASP A 103 -1.90 3.87 -11.18
N ILE A 104 -1.43 2.71 -11.63
CA ILE A 104 -1.41 1.48 -10.83
C ILE A 104 -0.09 1.41 -10.04
N PRO A 105 -0.13 1.19 -8.70
CA PRO A 105 1.07 1.06 -7.88
C PRO A 105 1.77 -0.28 -8.14
N ILE A 106 2.72 -0.29 -9.07
CA ILE A 106 3.42 -1.51 -9.50
C ILE A 106 4.42 -2.01 -8.44
N ASP A 107 4.22 -3.25 -8.00
CA ASP A 107 5.13 -4.00 -7.14
C ASP A 107 5.20 -5.50 -7.51
N SER A 108 5.78 -6.32 -6.63
CA SER A 108 5.84 -7.78 -6.84
C SER A 108 4.47 -8.44 -6.83
N GLU A 109 3.51 -7.90 -6.08
CA GLU A 109 2.15 -8.44 -6.02
C GLU A 109 1.37 -8.14 -7.29
N THR A 110 1.58 -6.95 -7.86
CA THR A 110 1.05 -6.56 -9.18
C THR A 110 1.52 -7.55 -10.25
N ILE A 111 2.84 -7.86 -10.27
CA ILE A 111 3.41 -8.84 -11.21
C ILE A 111 2.80 -10.23 -10.99
N ARG A 112 2.67 -10.68 -9.74
CA ARG A 112 2.06 -11.97 -9.41
C ARG A 112 0.63 -12.07 -9.92
N LEU A 113 -0.18 -11.03 -9.65
CA LEU A 113 -1.57 -10.96 -10.08
C LEU A 113 -1.67 -11.03 -11.60
N VAL A 114 -0.94 -10.18 -12.32
CA VAL A 114 -0.93 -10.13 -13.79
C VAL A 114 -0.53 -11.47 -14.41
N LYS A 115 0.46 -12.17 -13.84
CA LYS A 115 0.80 -13.54 -14.27
C LYS A 115 -0.38 -14.50 -14.10
N LYS A 116 -0.99 -14.47 -12.91
CA LYS A 116 -1.99 -15.45 -12.50
C LYS A 116 -3.32 -15.30 -13.24
N ILE A 117 -3.88 -14.10 -13.26
CA ILE A 117 -5.27 -13.90 -13.73
C ILE A 117 -5.33 -13.50 -15.21
N HIS A 118 -4.27 -12.87 -15.73
CA HIS A 118 -4.19 -12.41 -17.12
C HIS A 118 -3.30 -13.28 -18.00
N GLY A 119 -2.79 -14.41 -17.48
CA GLY A 119 -2.01 -15.40 -18.23
C GLY A 119 -0.66 -14.89 -18.76
N ARG A 120 -0.15 -13.77 -18.23
CA ARG A 120 1.10 -13.14 -18.69
C ARG A 120 2.32 -13.77 -17.99
N GLU A 121 2.58 -15.05 -18.21
CA GLU A 121 3.62 -15.81 -17.49
C GLU A 121 5.01 -15.16 -17.54
N ASN A 122 5.35 -14.53 -18.66
CA ASN A 122 6.62 -13.83 -18.91
C ASN A 122 6.67 -12.42 -18.31
N CYS A 123 5.62 -11.96 -17.63
CA CYS A 123 5.61 -10.66 -16.98
C CYS A 123 6.77 -10.53 -15.98
N SER A 124 7.43 -9.38 -15.99
CA SER A 124 8.58 -9.11 -15.12
C SER A 124 8.64 -7.62 -14.76
N ARG A 125 9.61 -7.24 -13.94
CA ARG A 125 9.80 -5.83 -13.56
C ARG A 125 10.03 -4.91 -14.76
N SER A 126 10.58 -5.40 -15.86
CA SER A 126 10.82 -4.59 -17.07
C SER A 126 9.61 -4.53 -18.00
N THR A 127 8.71 -5.52 -17.97
CA THR A 127 7.55 -5.59 -18.88
C THR A 127 6.26 -5.14 -18.24
N ILE A 128 6.17 -5.16 -16.90
CA ILE A 128 4.92 -4.94 -16.16
C ILE A 128 4.22 -3.64 -16.51
N ALA A 129 4.95 -2.55 -16.79
CA ALA A 129 4.35 -1.28 -17.19
C ALA A 129 3.59 -1.39 -18.52
N LYS A 130 4.13 -2.16 -19.48
CA LYS A 130 3.47 -2.46 -20.75
C LYS A 130 2.28 -3.38 -20.54
N ASP A 131 2.47 -4.47 -19.78
CA ASP A 131 1.41 -5.46 -19.52
C ASP A 131 0.19 -4.81 -18.84
N VAL A 132 0.43 -4.00 -17.80
CA VAL A 132 -0.60 -3.24 -17.10
C VAL A 132 -1.32 -2.25 -18.02
N LYS A 133 -0.60 -1.57 -18.91
CA LYS A 133 -1.21 -0.66 -19.89
C LYS A 133 -2.10 -1.40 -20.89
N GLU A 134 -1.68 -2.57 -21.37
CA GLU A 134 -2.49 -3.40 -22.28
C GLU A 134 -3.76 -3.94 -21.60
N ILE A 135 -3.67 -4.33 -20.33
CA ILE A 135 -4.78 -4.94 -19.58
C ILE A 135 -5.77 -3.86 -19.10
N TYR A 136 -5.25 -2.81 -18.46
CA TYR A 136 -6.07 -1.84 -17.73
C TYR A 136 -6.20 -0.49 -18.43
N GLY A 137 -5.45 -0.23 -19.51
CA GLY A 137 -5.45 1.08 -20.19
C GLY A 137 -6.83 1.54 -20.67
N GLY A 138 -7.70 0.60 -21.07
CA GLY A 138 -9.06 0.89 -21.50
C GLY A 138 -10.03 1.36 -20.41
N TYR A 139 -9.60 1.34 -19.14
CA TYR A 139 -10.43 1.76 -17.99
C TYR A 139 -10.22 3.22 -17.59
N GLU A 140 -9.54 4.03 -18.40
CA GLU A 140 -9.26 5.43 -18.07
C GLU A 140 -10.53 6.21 -17.66
N PRO A 141 -10.49 7.02 -16.57
CA PRO A 141 -9.37 7.31 -15.66
C PRO A 141 -9.29 6.38 -14.41
N TYR A 142 -9.91 5.20 -14.46
CA TYR A 142 -10.13 4.27 -13.35
C TYR A 142 -9.27 2.99 -13.41
N GLN A 143 -8.12 3.04 -14.07
CA GLN A 143 -7.24 1.87 -14.26
C GLN A 143 -6.86 1.21 -12.93
N CYS A 144 -6.52 2.00 -11.92
CA CYS A 144 -6.19 1.53 -10.58
C CYS A 144 -7.38 0.85 -9.88
N LEU A 145 -8.60 1.35 -10.06
CA LEU A 145 -9.80 0.69 -9.51
C LEU A 145 -10.07 -0.66 -10.17
N ALA A 146 -9.92 -0.74 -11.50
CA ALA A 146 -10.05 -2.00 -12.23
C ALA A 146 -9.02 -3.04 -11.74
N TYR A 147 -7.76 -2.61 -11.55
CA TYR A 147 -6.72 -3.42 -10.93
C TYR A 147 -7.09 -3.90 -9.51
N TRP A 148 -7.59 -2.99 -8.66
CA TRP A 148 -7.99 -3.34 -7.30
C TRP A 148 -9.15 -4.33 -7.27
N PHE A 149 -10.09 -4.21 -8.19
CA PHE A 149 -11.20 -5.16 -8.30
C PHE A 149 -10.71 -6.56 -8.62
N ASP A 150 -9.78 -6.70 -9.55
CA ASP A 150 -9.12 -7.96 -9.87
C ASP A 150 -8.32 -8.52 -8.68
N LEU A 151 -7.59 -7.66 -7.96
CA LEU A 151 -6.84 -8.05 -6.77
C LEU A 151 -7.76 -8.56 -5.65
N VAL A 152 -8.85 -7.85 -5.38
CA VAL A 152 -9.85 -8.24 -4.38
C VAL A 152 -10.49 -9.57 -4.77
N LYS A 153 -10.89 -9.75 -6.03
CA LYS A 153 -11.43 -11.03 -6.52
C LYS A 153 -10.45 -12.18 -6.36
N ASP A 154 -9.17 -11.98 -6.68
CA ASP A 154 -8.14 -13.01 -6.46
C ASP A 154 -7.99 -13.37 -4.97
N TYR A 155 -8.11 -12.39 -4.08
CA TYR A 155 -8.05 -12.61 -2.63
C TYR A 155 -9.30 -13.33 -2.15
N GLU A 156 -10.49 -12.89 -2.55
CA GLU A 156 -11.76 -13.50 -2.15
C GLU A 156 -11.92 -14.93 -2.66
N SER A 157 -11.37 -15.23 -3.84
CA SER A 157 -11.34 -16.61 -4.36
C SER A 157 -10.56 -17.59 -3.46
N ARG A 158 -9.62 -17.07 -2.65
CA ARG A 158 -8.74 -17.87 -1.77
C ARG A 158 -9.20 -17.86 -0.33
N TYR A 159 -9.73 -16.73 0.14
CA TYR A 159 -9.99 -16.49 1.56
C TYR A 159 -11.49 -16.34 1.90
N GLY A 160 -12.37 -16.41 0.90
CA GLY A 160 -13.77 -15.97 1.05
C GLY A 160 -13.89 -14.45 1.07
N LYS A 161 -15.09 -13.93 1.27
CA LYS A 161 -15.35 -12.48 1.24
C LYS A 161 -14.50 -11.75 2.28
N LEU A 162 -13.74 -10.76 1.84
CA LEU A 162 -12.82 -10.04 2.72
C LEU A 162 -13.57 -9.23 3.79
N SER A 163 -14.77 -8.75 3.47
CA SER A 163 -15.64 -8.03 4.41
C SER A 163 -16.19 -8.89 5.54
N GLU A 164 -16.19 -10.22 5.38
CA GLU A 164 -16.67 -11.18 6.37
C GLU A 164 -15.50 -11.74 7.23
N LEU A 165 -14.26 -11.33 6.97
CA LEU A 165 -13.09 -11.76 7.73
C LEU A 165 -13.01 -11.06 9.09
N SER A 166 -12.72 -11.84 10.13
CA SER A 166 -12.33 -11.27 11.43
C SER A 166 -11.06 -10.42 11.27
N PRO A 167 -10.96 -9.24 11.93
CA PRO A 167 -9.75 -8.42 11.92
C PRO A 167 -8.49 -9.17 12.34
N SER A 168 -8.61 -10.17 13.22
CA SER A 168 -7.50 -11.04 13.62
C SER A 168 -6.89 -11.83 12.46
N SER A 169 -7.65 -12.04 11.38
CA SER A 169 -7.28 -12.85 10.23
C SER A 169 -6.66 -12.03 9.08
N TYR A 170 -6.73 -10.70 9.11
CA TYR A 170 -6.22 -9.84 8.02
C TYR A 170 -4.74 -10.08 7.71
N HIS A 171 -3.94 -10.44 8.70
CA HIS A 171 -2.51 -10.67 8.53
C HIS A 171 -2.16 -11.92 7.69
N PHE A 172 -3.13 -12.79 7.39
CA PHE A 172 -2.96 -13.94 6.51
C PHE A 172 -3.31 -13.64 5.05
N VAL A 173 -4.07 -12.58 4.78
CA VAL A 173 -4.50 -12.19 3.43
C VAL A 173 -3.30 -11.63 2.67
N SER A 174 -2.67 -12.48 1.84
CA SER A 174 -1.59 -12.05 0.95
C SER A 174 -1.49 -12.91 -0.30
N GLY A 175 -0.78 -12.42 -1.32
CA GLY A 175 -0.42 -13.19 -2.50
C GLY A 175 0.61 -14.29 -2.30
N HIS A 176 1.37 -14.26 -1.21
CA HIS A 176 2.49 -15.19 -0.95
C HIS A 176 2.17 -16.36 -0.03
N ILE A 177 1.03 -16.29 0.64
CA ILE A 177 0.54 -17.35 1.51
C ILE A 177 -0.61 -17.99 0.74
N ASP A 178 -0.53 -19.29 0.46
CA ASP A 178 -1.71 -20.03 0.07
C ASP A 178 -2.46 -20.44 1.34
N PRO A 179 -3.79 -20.24 1.40
CA PRO A 179 -4.55 -20.75 2.52
C PRO A 179 -4.32 -22.24 2.62
N LYS A 180 -3.95 -22.71 3.82
CA LYS A 180 -3.85 -24.13 4.09
C LYS A 180 -5.24 -24.72 3.80
N PRO A 181 -5.36 -25.82 3.02
CA PRO A 181 -6.65 -26.45 2.81
C PRO A 181 -7.28 -26.73 4.19
N PRO A 182 -8.61 -26.56 4.33
CA PRO A 182 -9.29 -26.90 5.57
C PRO A 182 -8.88 -28.31 5.97
N ALA A 183 -8.55 -28.50 7.25
CA ALA A 183 -8.25 -29.84 7.77
C ALA A 183 -9.42 -30.76 7.37
N PRO A 184 -9.17 -31.98 6.88
CA PRO A 184 -10.25 -32.90 6.56
C PRO A 184 -11.11 -33.02 7.82
N ALA A 185 -12.42 -32.77 7.66
CA ALA A 185 -13.36 -32.90 8.75
C ALA A 185 -13.16 -34.28 9.39
N ASP A 186 -12.88 -34.31 10.69
CA ASP A 186 -12.84 -35.55 11.45
C ASP A 186 -14.15 -36.28 11.15
N LYS A 187 -14.03 -37.40 10.44
CA LYS A 187 -15.14 -38.32 10.28
C LYS A 187 -15.46 -38.81 11.69
N GLN A 188 -16.54 -38.28 12.26
CA GLN A 188 -17.18 -38.91 13.40
C GLN A 188 -17.57 -40.32 12.93
N VAL A 189 -16.85 -41.32 13.44
CA VAL A 189 -17.21 -42.73 13.42
C VAL A 189 -17.44 -43.14 14.86
#